data_AF-A0A0D9QRN6-F1
#
_entry.id   AF-A0A0D9QRN6-F1
#
_cell.length_a   1.000
_cell.length_b   1.000
_cell.length_c   1.000
_cell.angle_alpha   90.00
_cell.angle_beta   90.00
_cell.angle_gamma   90.00
#
_symmetry.space_group_name_H-M   'P 1'
#
loop_
_entity.id
_entity.type
_entity.pdbx_description
1 polymer ?
#
loop_
_entity_poly.entity_id
_entity_poly.type
_entity_poly.pdbx_seq_one_letter_code
_entity_poly.pdbx_strand_id
1 'polypeptide(L)'
;MKQEVNEGNKEEESAKGSSENNDTLYNELFCLICADKDIVKREAFKILLSLIDNESMVAYIHKNEKKCLKILISALNSNYELVALQCLVNLSAHMPKELIQRNLIEIVFDILKDEQETEAKGHTELYIMLVANLSREKEGIYKILDIPEEKQEKQQTEEQLAVSYYLNKLLHLFSKPIVTSSINKQVTDKYFFIVHVLINVSSVKECAHFFKSVFLLNMLSNQMLQEERCAAVLQCVLNLCVSEILHPYIFHEDCLLIPRILSLVYTREKGGEMLTHSSVDTNQKGTNKGLVHHHILNMSTVLTTSMDIKNRVMILLRNLFTRDVAREKLRSYGIEHVLRNWLLHEKNTDITSDVTHLVDMYTEITPGCVYIG
;
A
#
# COMPACT_ATOMS: atom_id res chain seq x y z
N MET A 1 -61.07 16.60 26.11
CA MET A 1 -60.29 15.41 25.72
C MET A 1 -60.09 15.44 24.21
N LYS A 2 -58.82 15.56 23.82
CA LYS A 2 -58.15 15.24 22.54
C LYS A 2 -58.93 15.38 21.21
N GLN A 3 -58.45 16.35 20.44
CA GLN A 3 -58.47 16.39 18.97
C GLN A 3 -57.76 15.16 18.39
N GLU A 4 -58.32 14.59 17.32
CA GLU A 4 -57.56 13.83 16.33
C GLU A 4 -57.73 14.56 15.00
N VAL A 5 -56.70 15.31 14.64
CA VAL A 5 -56.51 15.90 13.31
C VAL A 5 -55.77 14.85 12.50
N ASN A 6 -56.36 14.48 11.37
CA ASN A 6 -55.82 13.53 10.41
C ASN A 6 -54.73 14.25 9.59
N GLU A 7 -53.50 14.26 10.10
CA GLU A 7 -52.28 14.67 9.37
C GLU A 7 -51.62 13.42 8.76
N GLY A 8 -52.09 13.03 7.58
CA GLY A 8 -51.42 12.05 6.74
C GLY A 8 -51.62 12.46 5.29
N ASN A 9 -50.60 13.09 4.70
CA ASN A 9 -50.32 13.27 3.26
C ASN A 9 -49.60 14.59 2.92
N LYS A 10 -48.51 14.96 3.61
CA LYS A 10 -47.66 16.10 3.19
C LYS A 10 -46.15 15.86 3.19
N GLU A 11 -45.68 14.63 3.43
CA GLU A 11 -44.23 14.37 3.51
C GLU A 11 -43.62 13.68 2.27
N GLU A 12 -44.42 13.23 1.29
CA GLU A 12 -43.87 12.55 0.10
C GLU A 12 -43.63 13.46 -1.13
N GLU A 13 -44.18 14.68 -1.17
CA GLU A 13 -43.99 15.60 -2.31
C GLU A 13 -42.78 16.55 -2.14
N SER A 14 -42.30 16.79 -0.92
CA SER A 14 -41.19 17.73 -0.65
C SER A 14 -39.81 17.16 -0.97
N ALA A 15 -39.66 15.83 -1.02
CA ALA A 15 -38.39 15.16 -1.32
C ALA A 15 -38.08 15.11 -2.83
N LYS A 16 -39.10 15.07 -3.71
CA LYS A 16 -38.89 15.07 -5.16
C LYS A 16 -38.55 16.46 -5.70
N GLY A 17 -39.21 17.51 -5.19
CA GLY A 17 -38.99 18.89 -5.63
C GLY A 17 -37.65 19.51 -5.20
N SER A 18 -37.00 19.00 -4.15
CA SER A 18 -35.67 19.47 -3.73
C SER A 18 -34.54 18.92 -4.62
N SER A 19 -34.69 17.69 -5.14
CA SER A 19 -33.67 17.06 -5.99
C SER A 19 -33.56 17.70 -7.39
N GLU A 20 -34.69 18.05 -8.02
CA GLU A 20 -34.70 18.66 -9.36
C GLU A 20 -34.14 20.10 -9.37
N ASN A 21 -34.41 20.86 -8.29
CA ASN A 21 -33.85 22.20 -8.13
C ASN A 21 -32.33 22.17 -7.94
N ASN A 22 -31.80 21.17 -7.21
CA ASN A 22 -30.36 21.00 -7.04
C ASN A 22 -29.67 20.56 -8.35
N ASP A 23 -30.27 19.63 -9.12
CA ASP A 23 -29.75 19.20 -10.42
C ASP A 23 -29.59 20.39 -11.39
N THR A 24 -30.53 21.34 -11.36
CA THR A 24 -30.48 22.55 -12.20
C THR A 24 -29.32 23.46 -11.81
N LEU A 25 -29.13 23.70 -10.50
CA LEU A 25 -28.02 24.50 -9.96
C LEU A 25 -26.66 23.85 -10.27
N TYR A 26 -26.53 22.53 -10.11
CA TYR A 26 -25.30 21.82 -10.43
C TYR A 26 -25.00 21.85 -11.94
N ASN A 27 -26.01 21.74 -12.79
CA ASN A 27 -25.83 21.89 -14.23
C ASN A 27 -25.34 23.30 -14.59
N GLU A 28 -25.90 24.34 -13.97
CA GLU A 28 -25.41 25.72 -14.14
C GLU A 28 -23.96 25.86 -13.70
N LEU A 29 -23.59 25.28 -12.54
CA LEU A 29 -22.20 25.29 -12.06
C LEU A 29 -21.23 24.66 -13.07
N PHE A 30 -21.54 23.48 -13.61
CA PHE A 30 -20.71 22.84 -14.64
C PHE A 30 -20.68 23.63 -15.95
N CYS A 31 -21.74 24.37 -16.30
CA CYS A 31 -21.72 25.31 -17.43
C CYS A 31 -20.78 26.49 -17.17
N LEU A 32 -20.77 27.04 -15.94
CA LEU A 32 -19.87 28.13 -15.55
C LEU A 32 -18.39 27.72 -15.56
N ILE A 33 -18.09 26.47 -15.20
CA ILE A 33 -16.73 25.89 -15.33
C ILE A 33 -16.26 25.86 -16.79
N CYS A 34 -17.19 25.76 -17.74
CA CYS A 34 -16.88 25.80 -19.17
C CYS A 34 -16.86 27.22 -19.76
N ALA A 35 -17.22 28.27 -19.00
CA ALA A 35 -17.35 29.63 -19.52
C ALA A 35 -16.02 30.25 -19.99
N ASP A 36 -16.00 31.11 -21.00
CA ASP A 36 -14.74 31.66 -21.53
C ASP A 36 -13.98 32.58 -20.56
N LYS A 37 -14.67 33.15 -19.55
CA LYS A 37 -14.08 34.09 -18.60
C LYS A 37 -13.32 33.36 -17.48
N ASP A 38 -12.00 33.58 -17.41
CA ASP A 38 -11.09 32.93 -16.45
C ASP A 38 -11.51 33.10 -14.98
N ILE A 39 -11.95 34.31 -14.59
CA ILE A 39 -12.42 34.61 -13.23
C ILE A 39 -13.66 33.78 -12.88
N VAL A 40 -14.60 33.64 -13.82
CA VAL A 40 -15.84 32.87 -13.61
C VAL A 40 -15.52 31.39 -13.43
N LYS A 41 -14.68 30.83 -14.30
CA LYS A 41 -14.21 29.45 -14.19
C LYS A 41 -13.52 29.19 -12.85
N ARG A 42 -12.65 30.11 -12.41
CA ARG A 42 -11.90 29.98 -11.15
C ARG A 42 -12.82 29.89 -9.95
N GLU A 43 -13.80 30.80 -9.84
CA GLU A 43 -14.74 30.78 -8.73
C GLU A 43 -15.69 29.59 -8.81
N ALA A 44 -16.11 29.20 -10.02
CA ALA A 44 -16.93 28.00 -10.22
C ALA A 44 -16.20 26.72 -9.76
N PHE A 45 -14.91 26.58 -10.06
CA PHE A 45 -14.10 25.46 -9.57
C PHE A 45 -13.95 25.44 -8.05
N LYS A 46 -13.79 26.60 -7.40
CA LYS A 46 -13.74 26.68 -5.92
C LYS A 46 -15.07 26.25 -5.30
N ILE A 47 -16.19 26.70 -5.87
CA ILE A 47 -17.53 26.29 -5.42
C ILE A 47 -17.68 24.78 -5.60
N LEU A 48 -17.30 24.23 -6.76
CA LEU A 48 -17.35 22.80 -7.01
C LEU A 48 -16.53 22.02 -5.98
N LEU A 49 -15.28 22.43 -5.72
CA LEU A 49 -14.43 21.79 -4.72
C LEU A 49 -15.08 21.79 -3.32
N SER A 50 -15.74 22.88 -2.93
CA SER A 50 -16.43 22.95 -1.63
C SER A 50 -17.67 22.04 -1.53
N LEU A 51 -18.19 21.58 -2.66
CA LEU A 51 -19.39 20.74 -2.74
C LEU A 51 -19.08 19.29 -3.11
N ILE A 52 -17.85 18.97 -3.51
CA ILE A 52 -17.53 17.71 -4.19
C ILE A 52 -17.70 16.47 -3.30
N ASP A 53 -17.67 16.64 -1.98
CA ASP A 53 -17.86 15.59 -0.98
C ASP A 53 -19.33 15.45 -0.54
N ASN A 54 -20.23 16.34 -0.99
CA ASN A 54 -21.64 16.27 -0.65
C ASN A 54 -22.33 15.15 -1.44
N GLU A 55 -23.09 14.30 -0.76
CA GLU A 55 -23.80 13.16 -1.37
C GLU A 55 -24.67 13.56 -2.58
N SER A 56 -25.34 14.72 -2.51
CA SER A 56 -26.17 15.22 -3.61
C SER A 56 -25.36 15.62 -4.85
N MET A 57 -24.16 16.21 -4.65
CA MET A 57 -23.26 16.56 -5.75
C MET A 57 -22.65 15.30 -6.37
N VAL A 58 -22.22 14.34 -5.54
CA VAL A 58 -21.70 13.05 -6.01
C VAL A 58 -22.78 12.30 -6.81
N ALA A 59 -24.02 12.26 -6.32
CA ALA A 59 -25.14 11.65 -7.03
C ALA A 59 -25.43 12.33 -8.38
N TYR A 60 -25.38 13.67 -8.43
CA TYR A 60 -25.52 14.42 -9.68
C TYR A 60 -24.40 14.08 -10.67
N ILE A 61 -23.15 14.04 -10.21
CA ILE A 61 -21.99 13.67 -11.03
C ILE A 61 -22.14 12.24 -11.53
N HIS A 62 -22.59 11.30 -10.69
CA HIS A 62 -22.85 9.92 -11.08
C HIS A 62 -23.90 9.80 -12.19
N LYS A 63 -24.99 10.56 -12.10
CA LYS A 63 -26.03 10.63 -13.15
C LYS A 63 -25.52 11.23 -14.46
N ASN A 64 -24.51 12.11 -14.39
CA ASN A 64 -23.99 12.90 -15.52
C ASN A 64 -22.49 12.63 -15.79
N GLU A 65 -22.02 11.44 -15.45
CA GLU A 65 -20.59 11.13 -15.29
C GLU A 65 -19.76 11.47 -16.53
N LYS A 66 -20.24 11.11 -17.72
CA LYS A 66 -19.55 11.38 -18.99
C LYS A 66 -19.24 12.85 -19.21
N LYS A 67 -20.16 13.76 -18.87
CA LYS A 67 -19.99 15.20 -19.04
C LYS A 67 -19.09 15.74 -17.93
N CYS A 68 -19.43 15.45 -16.67
CA CYS A 68 -18.77 16.02 -15.51
C CYS A 68 -17.30 15.59 -15.41
N LEU A 69 -17.03 14.29 -15.54
CA LEU A 69 -15.67 13.77 -15.45
C LEU A 69 -14.82 14.24 -16.63
N LYS A 70 -15.38 14.35 -17.84
CA LYS A 70 -14.64 14.90 -18.99
C LYS A 70 -14.18 16.34 -18.72
N ILE A 71 -15.01 17.17 -18.09
CA ILE A 71 -14.68 18.56 -17.74
C ILE A 71 -13.56 18.59 -16.70
N LEU A 72 -13.63 17.76 -15.66
CA LEU A 72 -12.61 17.72 -14.61
C LEU A 72 -11.27 17.20 -15.14
N ILE A 73 -11.30 16.13 -15.93
CA ILE A 73 -10.11 15.51 -16.50
C ILE A 73 -9.44 16.44 -17.50
N SER A 74 -10.20 17.14 -18.36
CA SER A 74 -9.61 18.09 -19.31
C SER A 74 -8.96 19.29 -18.62
N ALA A 75 -9.44 19.65 -17.43
CA ALA A 75 -8.88 20.75 -16.64
C ALA A 75 -7.50 20.43 -16.04
N LEU A 76 -7.07 19.16 -16.01
CA LEU A 76 -5.70 18.78 -15.61
C LEU A 76 -4.63 19.35 -16.55
N ASN A 77 -4.97 19.64 -17.81
CA ASN A 77 -4.06 20.26 -18.78
C ASN A 77 -4.28 21.79 -18.90
N SER A 78 -4.72 22.45 -17.82
CA SER A 78 -5.08 23.86 -17.81
C SER A 78 -4.55 24.60 -16.58
N ASN A 79 -4.77 25.92 -16.51
CA ASN A 79 -4.43 26.74 -15.34
C ASN A 79 -5.22 26.36 -14.06
N TYR A 80 -6.19 25.44 -14.16
CA TYR A 80 -7.02 24.97 -13.05
C TYR A 80 -6.63 23.58 -12.54
N GLU A 81 -5.49 23.05 -13.00
CA GLU A 81 -4.99 21.71 -12.70
C GLU A 81 -5.09 21.37 -11.21
N LEU A 82 -4.59 22.23 -10.31
CA LEU A 82 -4.60 21.97 -8.87
C LEU A 82 -6.02 21.73 -8.32
N VAL A 83 -6.96 22.62 -8.64
CA VAL A 83 -8.33 22.53 -8.10
C VAL A 83 -9.07 21.36 -8.73
N ALA A 84 -8.87 21.12 -10.03
CA ALA A 84 -9.41 19.96 -10.72
C ALA A 84 -8.88 18.64 -10.13
N LEU A 85 -7.58 18.59 -9.83
CA LEU A 85 -6.93 17.44 -9.21
C LEU A 85 -7.46 17.20 -7.79
N GLN A 86 -7.67 18.25 -6.99
CA GLN A 86 -8.31 18.13 -5.68
C GLN A 86 -9.74 17.56 -5.80
N CYS A 87 -10.54 18.06 -6.74
CA CYS A 87 -11.87 17.49 -7.01
C CYS A 87 -11.78 16.00 -7.40
N LEU A 88 -10.83 15.62 -8.24
CA LEU A 88 -10.66 14.23 -8.67
C LEU A 88 -10.17 13.31 -7.54
N VAL A 89 -9.27 13.79 -6.67
CA VAL A 89 -8.85 13.05 -5.46
C VAL A 89 -10.05 12.78 -4.58
N ASN A 90 -10.90 13.77 -4.32
CA ASN A 90 -12.10 13.60 -3.53
C ASN A 90 -13.10 12.63 -4.20
N LEU A 91 -13.40 12.83 -5.49
CA LEU A 91 -14.29 11.93 -6.24
C LEU A 91 -13.77 10.49 -6.29
N SER A 92 -12.45 10.28 -6.32
CA SER A 92 -11.87 8.94 -6.36
C SER A 92 -12.12 8.11 -5.10
N ALA A 93 -12.52 8.73 -4.00
CA ALA A 93 -12.98 8.01 -2.81
C ALA A 93 -14.40 7.46 -2.97
N HIS A 94 -15.22 8.05 -3.86
CA HIS A 94 -16.63 7.73 -4.04
C HIS A 94 -16.93 6.98 -5.35
N MET A 95 -16.16 7.28 -6.40
CA MET A 95 -16.41 6.83 -7.77
C MET A 95 -15.12 6.34 -8.48
N PRO A 96 -14.32 5.44 -7.87
CA PRO A 96 -13.05 5.02 -8.45
C PRO A 96 -13.22 4.29 -9.80
N LYS A 97 -14.28 3.50 -9.97
CA LYS A 97 -14.49 2.68 -11.17
C LYS A 97 -14.76 3.53 -12.41
N GLU A 98 -15.59 4.55 -12.28
CA GLU A 98 -15.94 5.49 -13.34
C GLU A 98 -14.71 6.29 -13.78
N LEU A 99 -13.86 6.69 -12.82
CA LEU A 99 -12.60 7.37 -13.12
C LEU A 99 -11.60 6.45 -13.84
N ILE A 100 -11.49 5.18 -13.43
CA ILE A 100 -10.66 4.17 -14.10
C ILE A 100 -11.11 3.96 -15.55
N GLN A 101 -12.42 3.86 -15.79
CA GLN A 101 -13.02 3.72 -17.14
C GLN A 101 -12.74 4.94 -18.03
N ARG A 102 -12.47 6.11 -17.45
CA ARG A 102 -12.07 7.33 -18.16
C ARG A 102 -10.56 7.42 -18.40
N ASN A 103 -9.81 6.35 -18.19
CA ASN A 103 -8.35 6.25 -18.36
C ASN A 103 -7.57 7.25 -17.49
N LEU A 104 -8.09 7.55 -16.30
CA LEU A 104 -7.48 8.54 -15.43
C LEU A 104 -6.07 8.12 -14.96
N ILE A 105 -5.82 6.82 -14.77
CA ILE A 105 -4.49 6.32 -14.39
C ILE A 105 -3.48 6.69 -15.48
N GLU A 106 -3.78 6.35 -16.72
CA GLU A 106 -2.92 6.61 -17.88
C GLU A 106 -2.66 8.11 -18.06
N ILE A 107 -3.71 8.93 -17.97
CA ILE A 107 -3.61 10.40 -18.05
C ILE A 107 -2.69 10.96 -16.96
N VAL A 108 -2.82 10.47 -15.72
CA VAL A 108 -1.95 10.90 -14.61
C VAL A 108 -0.49 10.53 -14.87
N PHE A 109 -0.22 9.33 -15.39
CA PHE A 109 1.15 8.91 -15.68
C PHE A 109 1.78 9.62 -16.87
N ASP A 110 0.98 10.06 -17.85
CA ASP A 110 1.42 10.95 -18.91
C ASP A 110 1.83 12.32 -18.34
N ILE A 111 1.02 12.91 -17.45
CA ILE A 111 1.38 14.18 -16.79
C ILE A 111 2.65 14.04 -15.93
N LEU A 112 2.75 12.96 -15.14
CA LEU A 112 3.95 12.69 -14.33
C LEU A 112 5.22 12.43 -15.17
N LYS A 113 5.08 12.16 -16.47
CA LYS A 113 6.21 12.12 -17.43
C LYS A 113 6.69 13.52 -17.76
N ASP A 114 5.78 14.41 -18.11
CA ASP A 114 6.11 15.78 -18.50
C ASP A 114 6.65 16.61 -17.31
N GLU A 115 6.21 16.32 -16.07
CA GLU A 115 6.76 16.95 -14.85
C GLU A 115 8.23 16.60 -14.58
N GLN A 116 8.78 15.51 -15.12
CA GLN A 116 10.21 15.20 -14.96
C GLN A 116 11.08 16.08 -15.87
N GLU A 117 10.52 16.57 -16.97
CA GLU A 117 11.20 17.42 -17.96
C GLU A 117 11.09 18.91 -17.61
N THR A 118 10.11 19.26 -16.76
CA THR A 118 9.88 20.63 -16.32
C THR A 118 9.83 20.66 -14.78
N GLU A 119 10.80 21.30 -14.13
CA GLU A 119 10.87 21.45 -12.65
C GLU A 119 9.67 22.20 -12.01
N ALA A 120 8.59 22.46 -12.77
CA ALA A 120 7.66 23.55 -12.54
C ALA A 120 6.22 23.15 -12.16
N LYS A 121 5.91 21.90 -11.79
CA LYS A 121 4.57 21.56 -11.27
C LYS A 121 4.64 20.78 -9.95
N GLY A 122 4.09 21.40 -8.91
CA GLY A 122 4.27 21.03 -7.50
C GLY A 122 3.17 20.12 -6.96
N HIS A 123 2.53 19.29 -7.79
CA HIS A 123 1.31 18.56 -7.41
C HIS A 123 1.43 17.03 -7.48
N THR A 124 2.63 16.51 -7.73
CA THR A 124 2.93 15.07 -7.78
C THR A 124 2.33 14.27 -6.61
N GLU A 125 2.28 14.81 -5.39
CA GLU A 125 1.68 14.13 -4.24
C GLU A 125 0.19 13.85 -4.45
N LEU A 126 -0.57 14.84 -4.93
CA LEU A 126 -2.00 14.69 -5.21
C LEU A 126 -2.25 13.69 -6.34
N TYR A 127 -1.38 13.66 -7.35
CA TYR A 127 -1.42 12.64 -8.40
C TYR A 127 -1.21 11.22 -7.84
N ILE A 128 -0.25 11.06 -6.92
CA ILE A 128 -0.01 9.79 -6.25
C ILE A 128 -1.20 9.42 -5.35
N MET A 129 -1.78 10.37 -4.61
CA MET A 129 -2.98 10.14 -3.79
C MET A 129 -4.16 9.67 -4.64
N LEU A 130 -4.37 10.30 -5.79
CA LEU A 130 -5.38 9.89 -6.76
C LEU A 130 -5.17 8.43 -7.20
N VAL A 131 -3.95 8.09 -7.64
CA VAL A 131 -3.62 6.70 -8.04
C VAL A 131 -3.77 5.72 -6.87
N ALA A 132 -3.42 6.12 -5.64
CA ALA A 132 -3.62 5.30 -4.44
C ALA A 132 -5.11 4.99 -4.20
N ASN A 133 -6.00 5.96 -4.38
CA ASN A 133 -7.44 5.73 -4.28
C ASN A 133 -7.96 4.82 -5.40
N LEU A 134 -7.55 5.06 -6.65
CA LEU A 134 -7.97 4.22 -7.78
C LEU A 134 -7.46 2.77 -7.66
N SER A 135 -6.28 2.58 -7.06
CA SER A 135 -5.71 1.25 -6.83
C SER A 135 -6.47 0.41 -5.79
N ARG A 136 -7.50 0.96 -5.12
CA ARG A 136 -8.38 0.16 -4.24
C ARG A 136 -9.30 -0.76 -5.04
N GLU A 137 -9.55 -0.42 -6.31
CA GLU A 137 -10.33 -1.25 -7.23
C GLU A 137 -9.40 -2.19 -8.00
N LYS A 138 -9.89 -3.41 -8.25
CA LYS A 138 -9.14 -4.47 -8.91
C LYS A 138 -8.71 -4.08 -10.33
N GLU A 139 -9.60 -3.40 -11.05
CA GLU A 139 -9.34 -2.86 -12.40
C GLU A 139 -8.22 -1.80 -12.37
N GLY A 140 -8.17 -0.99 -11.31
CA GLY A 140 -7.12 0.00 -11.11
C GLY A 140 -5.76 -0.67 -10.88
N ILE A 141 -5.71 -1.72 -10.06
CA ILE A 141 -4.52 -2.53 -9.83
C ILE A 141 -4.01 -3.14 -11.15
N TYR A 142 -4.91 -3.70 -11.96
CA TYR A 142 -4.54 -4.33 -13.23
C TYR A 142 -4.02 -3.34 -14.26
N LYS A 143 -4.60 -2.13 -14.33
CA LYS A 143 -4.01 -1.05 -15.12
C LYS A 143 -2.61 -0.69 -14.64
N ILE A 144 -2.41 -0.51 -13.34
CA ILE A 144 -1.08 -0.19 -12.77
C ILE A 144 -0.06 -1.31 -13.06
N LEU A 145 -0.48 -2.57 -13.07
CA LEU A 145 0.37 -3.72 -13.38
C LEU A 145 0.56 -3.97 -14.90
N ASP A 146 -0.03 -3.15 -15.76
CA ASP A 146 -0.06 -3.36 -17.22
C ASP A 146 -0.56 -4.77 -17.61
N ILE A 147 -1.56 -5.29 -16.88
CA ILE A 147 -2.14 -6.61 -17.14
C ILE A 147 -3.30 -6.45 -18.13
N PRO A 148 -3.20 -7.00 -19.36
CA PRO A 148 -4.29 -6.94 -20.34
C PRO A 148 -5.52 -7.68 -19.82
N GLU A 149 -6.72 -7.20 -20.16
CA GLU A 149 -8.01 -7.82 -19.78
C GLU A 149 -8.04 -9.32 -20.08
N GLU A 150 -7.52 -9.73 -21.24
CA GLU A 150 -7.45 -11.12 -21.69
C GLU A 150 -6.62 -12.06 -20.78
N LYS A 151 -5.71 -11.48 -19.99
CA LYS A 151 -4.81 -12.20 -19.08
C LYS A 151 -5.28 -12.14 -17.61
N GLN A 152 -6.38 -11.45 -17.29
CA GLN A 152 -6.87 -11.29 -15.92
C GLN A 152 -7.55 -12.55 -15.38
N GLU A 153 -8.12 -13.39 -16.25
CA GLU A 153 -8.83 -14.63 -15.86
C GLU A 153 -7.99 -15.90 -16.05
N LYS A 154 -6.87 -15.81 -16.77
CA LYS A 154 -5.98 -16.95 -17.00
C LYS A 154 -4.96 -17.03 -15.88
N GLN A 155 -4.84 -18.20 -15.24
CA GLN A 155 -3.69 -18.49 -14.37
C GLN A 155 -2.43 -18.38 -15.23
N GLN A 156 -1.73 -17.25 -15.13
CA GLN A 156 -0.44 -17.09 -15.77
C GLN A 156 0.52 -18.11 -15.16
N THR A 157 0.80 -19.15 -15.93
CA THR A 157 1.83 -20.15 -15.65
C THR A 157 3.21 -19.65 -16.06
N GLU A 158 3.33 -18.40 -16.52
CA GLU A 158 4.58 -17.82 -17.01
C GLU A 158 5.55 -17.61 -15.85
N GLU A 159 6.66 -18.34 -15.87
CA GLU A 159 7.76 -18.21 -14.92
C GLU A 159 8.44 -16.82 -14.99
N GLN A 160 8.24 -16.10 -16.10
CA GLN A 160 8.92 -14.85 -16.43
C GLN A 160 8.50 -13.67 -15.54
N LEU A 161 9.46 -12.76 -15.32
CA LEU A 161 9.27 -11.48 -14.63
C LEU A 161 8.33 -10.60 -15.47
N ALA A 162 7.23 -10.12 -14.85
CA ALA A 162 6.37 -9.13 -15.48
C ALA A 162 7.01 -7.73 -15.38
N VAL A 163 6.86 -6.93 -16.43
CA VAL A 163 7.31 -5.54 -16.48
C VAL A 163 6.09 -4.63 -16.59
N SER A 164 6.01 -3.64 -15.71
CA SER A 164 4.99 -2.59 -15.75
C SER A 164 5.65 -1.22 -15.79
N TYR A 165 5.25 -0.40 -16.75
CA TYR A 165 5.70 0.98 -16.87
C TYR A 165 5.22 1.83 -15.68
N TYR A 166 3.92 1.74 -15.35
CA TYR A 166 3.31 2.55 -14.30
C TYR A 166 3.87 2.24 -12.92
N LEU A 167 3.95 0.95 -12.57
CA LEU A 167 4.48 0.54 -11.27
C LEU A 167 5.98 0.84 -11.15
N ASN A 168 6.76 0.63 -12.21
CA ASN A 168 8.18 1.01 -12.19
C ASN A 168 8.37 2.51 -12.00
N LYS A 169 7.52 3.35 -12.59
CA LYS A 169 7.58 4.80 -12.39
C LYS A 169 7.27 5.19 -10.94
N LEU A 170 6.27 4.57 -10.31
CA LEU A 170 6.01 4.75 -8.88
C LEU A 170 7.19 4.30 -8.02
N LEU A 171 7.76 3.12 -8.30
CA LEU A 171 8.91 2.60 -7.55
C LEU A 171 10.15 3.49 -7.70
N HIS A 172 10.36 4.08 -8.89
CA HIS A 172 11.40 5.07 -9.09
C HIS A 172 11.19 6.30 -8.20
N LEU A 173 9.97 6.86 -8.14
CA LEU A 173 9.66 7.98 -7.25
C LEU A 173 9.82 7.59 -5.77
N PHE A 174 9.36 6.40 -5.38
CA PHE A 174 9.46 5.91 -4.01
C PHE A 174 10.92 5.65 -3.60
N SER A 175 11.80 5.31 -4.54
CA SER A 175 13.23 5.14 -4.28
C SER A 175 13.97 6.44 -3.97
N LYS A 176 13.37 7.60 -4.26
CA LYS A 176 13.96 8.91 -3.94
C LYS A 176 13.97 9.16 -2.43
N PRO A 177 14.91 9.99 -1.93
CA PRO A 177 14.94 10.40 -0.53
C PRO A 177 13.61 11.04 -0.09
N ILE A 178 13.35 11.01 1.22
CA ILE A 178 12.18 11.67 1.81
C ILE A 178 12.20 13.16 1.45
N VAL A 179 11.06 13.65 0.97
CA VAL A 179 10.84 15.06 0.71
C VAL A 179 9.79 15.54 1.71
N THR A 180 10.20 16.36 2.67
CA THR A 180 9.37 16.83 3.80
C THR A 180 8.33 17.89 3.44
N SER A 181 8.35 18.40 2.21
CA SER A 181 7.40 19.39 1.69
C SER A 181 6.10 18.75 1.22
N SER A 182 5.41 18.08 2.14
CA SER A 182 4.12 17.44 1.89
C SER A 182 2.96 18.41 2.02
N ILE A 183 1.98 18.28 1.14
CA ILE A 183 0.70 19.00 1.16
C ILE A 183 -0.16 18.46 2.31
N ASN A 184 -0.08 17.16 2.60
CA ASN A 184 -0.77 16.56 3.72
C ASN A 184 -0.01 16.79 5.04
N LYS A 185 -0.60 17.59 5.94
CA LYS A 185 0.01 17.90 7.26
C LYS A 185 0.24 16.68 8.16
N GLN A 186 -0.39 15.54 7.88
CA GLN A 186 -0.26 14.31 8.66
C GLN A 186 0.84 13.39 8.13
N VAL A 187 1.35 13.65 6.92
CA VAL A 187 2.35 12.83 6.25
C VAL A 187 3.51 13.74 5.88
N THR A 188 4.71 13.41 6.33
CA THR A 188 5.91 14.20 6.07
C THR A 188 6.48 13.91 4.68
N ASP A 189 6.42 12.67 4.22
CA ASP A 189 6.97 12.27 2.93
C ASP A 189 6.01 12.45 1.75
N LYS A 190 6.38 13.32 0.80
CA LYS A 190 5.67 13.56 -0.48
C LYS A 190 5.32 12.28 -1.25
N TYR A 191 6.16 11.24 -1.16
CA TYR A 191 5.97 9.98 -1.89
C TYR A 191 5.31 8.87 -1.07
N PHE A 192 4.88 9.17 0.15
CA PHE A 192 4.36 8.17 1.09
C PHE A 192 3.19 7.38 0.50
N PHE A 193 2.27 8.04 -0.20
CA PHE A 193 1.09 7.40 -0.79
C PHE A 193 1.39 6.33 -1.83
N ILE A 194 2.63 6.23 -2.33
CA ILE A 194 3.06 5.11 -3.16
C ILE A 194 2.99 3.80 -2.38
N VAL A 195 3.26 3.81 -1.07
CA VAL A 195 3.15 2.60 -0.24
C VAL A 195 1.72 2.07 -0.20
N HIS A 196 0.71 2.94 -0.25
CA HIS A 196 -0.70 2.53 -0.32
C HIS A 196 -1.01 1.85 -1.65
N VAL A 197 -0.46 2.36 -2.76
CA VAL A 197 -0.54 1.66 -4.06
C VAL A 197 0.11 0.29 -3.96
N LEU A 198 1.29 0.18 -3.34
CA LEU A 198 2.00 -1.10 -3.19
C LEU A 198 1.25 -2.10 -2.30
N ILE A 199 0.61 -1.65 -1.23
CA ILE A 199 -0.26 -2.49 -0.39
C ILE A 199 -1.42 -3.04 -1.22
N ASN A 200 -2.09 -2.19 -2.00
CA ASN A 200 -3.20 -2.63 -2.82
C ASN A 200 -2.76 -3.57 -3.95
N VAL A 201 -1.69 -3.22 -4.67
CA VAL A 201 -1.12 -4.08 -5.72
C VAL A 201 -0.69 -5.44 -5.16
N SER A 202 -0.02 -5.47 -4.01
CA SER A 202 0.43 -6.72 -3.40
C SER A 202 -0.71 -7.62 -2.91
N SER A 203 -1.93 -7.09 -2.77
CA SER A 203 -3.10 -7.85 -2.33
C SER A 203 -3.66 -8.82 -3.38
N VAL A 204 -3.29 -8.67 -4.67
CA VAL A 204 -3.73 -9.56 -5.74
C VAL A 204 -2.63 -10.54 -6.13
N LYS A 205 -2.99 -11.81 -6.40
CA LYS A 205 -2.03 -12.87 -6.70
C LYS A 205 -1.20 -12.60 -7.97
N GLU A 206 -1.77 -11.89 -8.94
CA GLU A 206 -1.15 -11.61 -10.23
C GLU A 206 0.08 -10.69 -10.09
N CYS A 207 0.18 -9.91 -9.02
CA CYS A 207 1.35 -9.06 -8.76
C CYS A 207 2.64 -9.88 -8.56
N ALA A 208 2.52 -11.17 -8.18
CA ALA A 208 3.67 -12.01 -7.86
C ALA A 208 4.68 -12.05 -9.00
N HIS A 209 4.22 -12.08 -10.26
CA HIS A 209 5.12 -12.10 -11.43
C HIS A 209 5.98 -10.84 -11.53
N PHE A 210 5.51 -9.69 -11.06
CA PHE A 210 6.29 -8.45 -11.05
C PHE A 210 7.35 -8.45 -9.93
N PHE A 211 7.04 -9.06 -8.78
CA PHE A 211 7.95 -9.11 -7.63
C PHE A 211 8.95 -10.28 -7.65
N LYS A 212 9.04 -11.04 -8.74
CA LYS A 212 10.09 -12.05 -9.01
C LYS A 212 11.47 -11.41 -9.27
N SER A 213 11.88 -10.47 -8.42
CA SER A 213 13.11 -9.70 -8.57
C SER A 213 13.69 -9.35 -7.20
N VAL A 214 14.85 -9.94 -6.90
CA VAL A 214 15.60 -9.65 -5.65
C VAL A 214 15.94 -8.16 -5.55
N PHE A 215 16.21 -7.50 -6.67
CA PHE A 215 16.46 -6.05 -6.71
C PHE A 215 15.26 -5.25 -6.19
N LEU A 216 14.05 -5.57 -6.64
CA LEU A 216 12.83 -4.88 -6.21
C LEU A 216 12.53 -5.16 -4.73
N LEU A 217 12.71 -6.41 -4.29
CA LEU A 217 12.54 -6.78 -2.87
C LEU A 217 13.55 -6.05 -1.97
N ASN A 218 14.79 -5.89 -2.42
CA ASN A 218 15.81 -5.12 -1.72
C ASN A 218 15.51 -3.61 -1.72
N MET A 219 14.92 -3.09 -2.79
CA MET A 219 14.42 -1.71 -2.80
C MET A 219 13.39 -1.52 -1.68
N LEU A 220 12.40 -2.42 -1.54
CA LEU A 220 11.45 -2.38 -0.43
C LEU A 220 12.14 -2.48 0.94
N SER A 221 13.12 -3.37 1.10
CA SER A 221 13.93 -3.48 2.32
C SER A 221 14.62 -2.15 2.69
N ASN A 222 15.17 -1.45 1.70
CA ASN A 222 15.79 -0.14 1.93
C ASN A 222 14.78 0.93 2.34
N GLN A 223 13.53 0.86 1.87
CA GLN A 223 12.48 1.79 2.28
C GLN A 223 12.05 1.61 3.74
N MET A 224 12.28 0.42 4.32
CA MET A 224 12.02 0.17 5.74
C MET A 224 13.02 0.86 6.69
N LEU A 225 14.13 1.39 6.17
CA LEU A 225 15.07 2.20 6.97
C LEU A 225 14.45 3.53 7.42
N GLN A 226 13.42 3.98 6.71
CA GLN A 226 12.67 5.17 7.07
C GLN A 226 11.51 4.77 7.99
N GLU A 227 11.52 5.28 9.23
CA GLU A 227 10.54 4.94 10.26
C GLU A 227 9.10 5.15 9.77
N GLU A 228 8.86 6.28 9.09
CA GLU A 228 7.57 6.67 8.54
C GLU A 228 7.03 5.65 7.53
N ARG A 229 7.90 5.08 6.69
CA ARG A 229 7.52 4.12 5.65
C ARG A 229 7.48 2.67 6.17
N CYS A 230 8.23 2.36 7.22
CA CYS A 230 8.54 0.99 7.64
C CYS A 230 7.29 0.12 7.88
N ALA A 231 6.35 0.61 8.68
CA ALA A 231 5.13 -0.13 9.00
C ALA A 231 4.27 -0.42 7.75
N ALA A 232 4.12 0.57 6.87
CA ALA A 232 3.33 0.43 5.66
C ALA A 232 4.02 -0.46 4.61
N VAL A 233 5.35 -0.36 4.46
CA VAL A 233 6.12 -1.28 3.61
C VAL A 233 6.00 -2.71 4.13
N LEU A 234 6.02 -2.91 5.45
CA LEU A 234 5.85 -4.23 6.04
C LEU A 234 4.48 -4.85 5.73
N GLN A 235 3.42 -4.05 5.60
CA GLN A 235 2.12 -4.54 5.12
C GLN A 235 2.18 -5.04 3.67
N CYS A 236 2.89 -4.35 2.78
CA CYS A 236 3.11 -4.83 1.42
C CYS A 236 3.88 -6.15 1.43
N VAL A 237 4.95 -6.24 2.22
CA VAL A 237 5.76 -7.47 2.33
C VAL A 237 4.96 -8.64 2.89
N LEU A 238 4.09 -8.39 3.88
CA LEU A 238 3.18 -9.40 4.41
C LEU A 238 2.35 -10.04 3.29
N ASN A 239 1.76 -9.23 2.41
CA ASN A 239 0.98 -9.71 1.28
C ASN A 239 1.83 -10.53 0.30
N LEU A 240 3.05 -10.06 -0.02
CA LEU A 240 3.96 -10.77 -0.91
C LEU A 240 4.39 -12.14 -0.35
N CYS A 241 4.64 -12.24 0.96
CA CYS A 241 5.03 -13.47 1.63
C CYS A 241 3.94 -14.55 1.63
N VAL A 242 2.66 -14.18 1.41
CA VAL A 242 1.57 -15.16 1.25
C VAL A 242 1.75 -15.98 -0.04
N SER A 243 2.38 -15.42 -1.07
CA SER A 243 2.61 -16.09 -2.35
C SER A 243 3.85 -16.97 -2.30
N GLU A 244 3.67 -18.30 -2.31
CA GLU A 244 4.77 -19.27 -2.35
C GLU A 244 5.65 -19.12 -3.61
N ILE A 245 5.08 -18.62 -4.71
CA ILE A 245 5.80 -18.33 -5.96
C ILE A 245 6.95 -17.33 -5.73
N LEU A 246 6.82 -16.45 -4.73
CA LEU A 246 7.84 -15.45 -4.40
C LEU A 246 8.89 -15.96 -3.41
N HIS A 247 8.67 -17.09 -2.73
CA HIS A 247 9.58 -17.61 -1.71
C HIS A 247 11.02 -17.83 -2.24
N PRO A 248 11.25 -18.35 -3.46
CA PRO A 248 12.60 -18.45 -4.02
C PRO A 248 13.35 -17.12 -4.10
N TYR A 249 12.64 -16.00 -4.27
CA TYR A 249 13.21 -14.65 -4.38
C TYR A 249 13.33 -13.97 -3.01
N ILE A 250 12.33 -14.15 -2.14
CA ILE A 250 12.31 -13.61 -0.77
C ILE A 250 13.40 -14.24 0.09
N PHE A 251 13.64 -15.55 -0.07
CA PHE A 251 14.68 -16.31 0.62
C PHE A 251 15.95 -16.50 -0.24
N HIS A 252 16.13 -15.68 -1.28
CA HIS A 252 17.37 -15.63 -2.03
C HIS A 252 18.49 -15.08 -1.15
N GLU A 253 19.72 -15.53 -1.37
CA GLU A 253 20.88 -15.20 -0.52
C GLU A 253 21.21 -13.70 -0.53
N ASP A 254 21.07 -13.07 -1.70
CA ASP A 254 21.22 -11.61 -1.88
C ASP A 254 20.00 -10.79 -1.43
N CYS A 255 18.91 -11.44 -0.99
CA CYS A 255 17.70 -10.73 -0.57
C CYS A 255 17.77 -10.35 0.92
N LEU A 256 17.82 -9.05 1.19
CA LEU A 256 17.93 -8.44 2.51
C LEU A 256 16.56 -8.16 3.14
N LEU A 257 15.46 -8.60 2.53
CA LEU A 257 14.11 -8.29 3.00
C LEU A 257 13.80 -8.95 4.35
N ILE A 258 13.86 -10.29 4.41
CA ILE A 258 13.64 -11.03 5.66
C ILE A 258 14.70 -10.67 6.73
N PRO A 259 16.01 -10.62 6.42
CA PRO A 259 17.01 -10.20 7.40
C PRO A 259 16.73 -8.82 8.02
N ARG A 260 16.30 -7.85 7.21
CA ARG A 260 15.91 -6.53 7.68
C ARG A 260 14.72 -6.61 8.63
N ILE A 261 13.68 -7.35 8.27
CA ILE A 261 12.48 -7.51 9.10
C ILE A 261 12.84 -8.13 10.45
N LEU A 262 13.66 -9.18 10.46
CA LEU A 262 14.12 -9.82 11.69
C LEU A 262 14.99 -8.89 12.55
N SER A 263 15.77 -7.99 11.93
CA SER A 263 16.57 -7.00 12.66
C SER A 263 15.74 -5.98 13.43
N LEU A 264 14.49 -5.73 13.03
CA LEU A 264 13.58 -4.81 13.74
C LEU A 264 13.17 -5.33 15.12
N VAL A 265 13.18 -6.66 15.27
CA VAL A 265 12.76 -7.35 16.50
C VAL A 265 13.94 -7.95 17.28
N TYR A 266 15.15 -7.44 17.02
CA TYR A 266 16.37 -7.91 17.64
C TYR A 266 17.13 -6.77 18.32
N THR A 267 17.63 -7.01 19.53
CA THR A 267 18.49 -6.06 20.25
C THR A 267 19.95 -6.48 20.15
N ARG A 268 20.80 -5.58 19.62
CA ARG A 268 22.24 -5.77 19.60
C ARG A 268 22.84 -5.39 20.95
N GLU A 269 23.36 -6.37 21.67
CA GLU A 269 24.08 -6.13 22.92
C GLU A 269 25.41 -5.42 22.66
N LYS A 270 25.65 -4.30 23.35
CA LYS A 270 26.96 -3.62 23.30
C LYS A 270 27.97 -4.44 24.10
N GLY A 271 28.85 -5.16 23.41
CA GLY A 271 29.97 -5.86 24.04
C GLY A 271 29.78 -7.36 24.26
N GLY A 272 28.70 -7.96 23.75
CA GLY A 272 28.59 -9.42 23.69
C GLY A 272 29.56 -9.97 22.66
N GLU A 273 30.57 -10.73 23.09
CA GLU A 273 31.25 -11.69 22.24
C GLU A 273 30.18 -12.45 21.46
N MET A 274 30.39 -12.57 20.15
CA MET A 274 29.59 -13.39 19.27
C MET A 274 29.46 -14.77 19.93
N LEU A 275 28.34 -15.03 20.64
CA LEU A 275 28.15 -16.26 21.38
C LEU A 275 28.23 -17.38 20.35
N THR A 276 29.40 -18.01 20.29
CA THR A 276 29.61 -19.30 19.64
C THR A 276 28.83 -20.31 20.46
N HIS A 277 27.51 -20.28 20.35
CA HIS A 277 26.70 -21.42 20.71
C HIS A 277 26.97 -22.48 19.65
N SER A 278 27.80 -23.43 20.07
CA SER A 278 28.07 -24.70 19.40
C SER A 278 26.76 -25.29 18.87
N SER A 279 26.54 -25.14 17.57
CA SER A 279 25.65 -26.05 16.86
C SER A 279 26.24 -27.44 17.02
N VAL A 280 25.48 -28.34 17.63
CA VAL A 280 25.73 -29.78 17.64
C VAL A 280 26.23 -30.20 16.26
N ASP A 281 27.43 -30.80 16.25
CA ASP A 281 28.07 -31.39 15.09
C ASP A 281 27.07 -32.23 14.29
N THR A 282 26.56 -31.64 13.22
CA THR A 282 26.08 -32.37 12.07
C THR A 282 26.92 -31.89 10.91
N ASN A 283 28.02 -32.61 10.69
CA ASN A 283 28.85 -32.56 9.49
C ASN A 283 27.98 -32.82 8.26
N GLN A 284 27.31 -31.80 7.76
CA GLN A 284 26.82 -31.71 6.40
C GLN A 284 27.19 -30.34 5.85
N LYS A 285 28.02 -30.35 4.79
CA LYS A 285 28.41 -29.19 3.98
C LYS A 285 27.17 -28.35 3.63
N GLY A 286 27.16 -27.07 4.00
CA GLY A 286 26.12 -26.10 3.65
C GLY A 286 26.44 -24.69 4.15
N THR A 287 27.02 -23.88 3.28
CA THR A 287 27.86 -22.69 3.53
C THR A 287 27.18 -21.36 3.92
N ASN A 288 25.87 -21.28 4.21
CA ASN A 288 25.17 -19.98 4.31
C ASN A 288 24.47 -19.64 5.64
N LYS A 289 24.44 -20.56 6.62
CA LYS A 289 23.73 -20.33 7.90
C LYS A 289 24.30 -19.15 8.71
N GLY A 290 25.61 -18.92 8.63
CA GLY A 290 26.29 -17.82 9.34
C GLY A 290 26.13 -16.45 8.68
N LEU A 291 26.04 -16.39 7.35
CA LEU A 291 26.08 -15.12 6.61
C LEU A 291 24.78 -14.32 6.79
N VAL A 292 23.63 -14.96 6.63
CA VAL A 292 22.34 -14.27 6.77
C VAL A 292 22.07 -13.86 8.22
N HIS A 293 22.43 -14.71 9.18
CA HIS A 293 22.34 -14.35 10.59
C HIS A 293 23.23 -13.15 10.91
N HIS A 294 24.45 -13.10 10.39
CA HIS A 294 25.35 -11.96 10.53
C HIS A 294 24.77 -10.67 9.92
N HIS A 295 24.03 -10.76 8.80
CA HIS A 295 23.30 -9.60 8.28
C HIS A 295 22.24 -9.08 9.25
N ILE A 296 21.45 -9.97 9.88
CA ILE A 296 20.47 -9.58 10.91
C ILE A 296 21.20 -8.80 12.02
N LEU A 297 22.25 -9.39 12.61
CA LEU A 297 23.00 -8.78 13.71
C LEU A 297 23.60 -7.42 13.35
N ASN A 298 24.09 -7.25 12.12
CA ASN A 298 24.68 -5.99 11.67
C ASN A 298 23.65 -4.91 11.39
N MET A 299 22.45 -5.29 10.98
CA MET A 299 21.34 -4.37 10.73
C MET A 299 20.62 -3.97 12.02
N SER A 300 20.68 -4.82 13.05
CA SER A 300 20.01 -4.59 14.32
C SER A 300 20.66 -3.47 15.13
N THR A 301 19.80 -2.66 15.77
CA THR A 301 20.21 -1.65 16.74
C THR A 301 19.59 -2.01 18.10
N VAL A 302 18.43 -1.46 18.40
CA VAL A 302 17.61 -1.79 19.55
C VAL A 302 16.28 -2.33 19.08
N LEU A 303 15.65 -3.18 19.89
CA LEU A 303 14.28 -3.64 19.65
C LEU A 303 13.37 -2.44 19.37
N THR A 304 12.62 -2.50 18.26
CA THR A 304 11.68 -1.43 17.90
C THR A 304 10.70 -1.17 19.04
N THR A 305 10.35 0.10 19.26
CA THR A 305 9.31 0.50 20.23
C THR A 305 7.91 0.45 19.63
N SER A 306 7.79 0.37 18.29
CA SER A 306 6.52 0.39 17.58
C SER A 306 5.80 -0.95 17.71
N MET A 307 4.64 -0.93 18.39
CA MET A 307 3.76 -2.08 18.53
C MET A 307 3.21 -2.55 17.17
N ASP A 308 2.90 -1.62 16.26
CA ASP A 308 2.40 -1.96 14.93
C ASP A 308 3.45 -2.76 14.13
N ILE A 309 4.72 -2.35 14.18
CA ILE A 309 5.81 -3.11 13.56
C ILE A 309 5.92 -4.50 14.18
N LYS A 310 5.95 -4.61 15.52
CA LYS A 310 6.03 -5.91 16.22
C LYS A 310 4.91 -6.86 15.81
N ASN A 311 3.67 -6.38 15.81
CA ASN A 311 2.49 -7.17 15.42
C ASN A 311 2.58 -7.64 13.97
N ARG A 312 3.05 -6.79 13.06
CA ARG A 312 3.23 -7.17 11.66
C ARG A 312 4.34 -8.21 11.46
N VAL A 313 5.45 -8.09 12.18
CA VAL A 313 6.51 -9.12 12.18
C VAL A 313 5.97 -10.45 12.73
N MET A 314 5.17 -10.40 13.80
CA MET A 314 4.51 -11.56 14.38
C MET A 314 3.62 -12.28 13.35
N ILE A 315 2.73 -11.54 12.67
CA ILE A 315 1.86 -12.07 11.63
C ILE A 315 2.69 -12.69 10.48
N LEU A 316 3.77 -12.01 10.07
CA LEU A 316 4.65 -12.50 9.01
C LEU A 316 5.27 -13.84 9.37
N LEU A 317 5.82 -13.94 10.58
CA LEU A 317 6.44 -15.16 11.07
C LEU A 317 5.43 -16.29 11.20
N ARG A 318 4.25 -16.04 11.78
CA ARG A 318 3.17 -17.04 11.85
C ARG A 318 2.83 -17.59 10.47
N ASN A 319 2.61 -16.70 9.49
CA ASN A 319 2.30 -17.11 8.12
C ASN A 319 3.41 -17.95 7.49
N LEU A 320 4.67 -17.53 7.62
CA LEU A 320 5.81 -18.27 7.05
C LEU A 320 6.04 -19.62 7.76
N PHE A 321 5.84 -19.71 9.08
CA PHE A 321 5.99 -20.97 9.82
C PHE A 321 4.96 -22.03 9.45
N THR A 322 3.81 -21.66 8.88
CA THR A 322 2.83 -22.65 8.39
C THR A 322 3.34 -23.42 7.16
N ARG A 323 4.42 -22.98 6.51
CA ARG A 323 4.96 -23.57 5.27
C ARG A 323 6.32 -24.21 5.52
N ASP A 324 6.49 -25.48 5.15
CA ASP A 324 7.70 -26.25 5.45
C ASP A 324 8.97 -25.62 4.87
N VAL A 325 8.96 -25.24 3.59
CA VAL A 325 10.12 -24.64 2.92
C VAL A 325 10.51 -23.30 3.56
N ALA A 326 9.54 -22.44 3.84
CA ALA A 326 9.80 -21.15 4.48
C ALA A 326 10.32 -21.32 5.91
N ARG A 327 9.76 -22.28 6.67
CA ARG A 327 10.24 -22.66 8.00
C ARG A 327 11.68 -23.14 7.98
N GLU A 328 12.05 -24.03 7.05
CA GLU A 328 13.44 -24.49 6.90
C GLU A 328 14.40 -23.33 6.56
N LYS A 329 13.98 -22.40 5.71
CA LYS A 329 14.76 -21.19 5.41
C LYS A 329 14.92 -20.29 6.63
N LEU A 330 13.85 -20.03 7.40
CA LEU A 330 13.93 -19.26 8.65
C LEU A 330 14.85 -19.95 9.68
N ARG A 331 14.80 -21.29 9.80
CA ARG A 331 15.75 -22.07 10.61
C ARG A 331 17.18 -21.81 10.16
N SER A 332 17.44 -21.81 8.85
CA SER A 332 18.77 -21.53 8.31
C SER A 332 19.27 -20.10 8.60
N TYR A 333 18.37 -19.14 8.86
CA TYR A 333 18.71 -17.76 9.22
C TYR A 333 18.96 -17.56 10.72
N GLY A 334 18.80 -18.61 11.53
CA GLY A 334 18.94 -18.53 12.99
C GLY A 334 17.75 -17.87 13.68
N ILE A 335 16.52 -18.10 13.18
CA ILE A 335 15.30 -17.51 13.75
C ILE A 335 15.12 -17.81 15.25
N GLU A 336 15.55 -18.97 15.73
CA GLU A 336 15.50 -19.31 17.16
C GLU A 336 16.24 -18.29 18.03
N HIS A 337 17.45 -17.90 17.60
CA HIS A 337 18.24 -16.90 18.31
C HIS A 337 17.54 -15.55 18.32
N VAL A 338 16.90 -15.17 17.21
CA VAL A 338 16.12 -13.93 17.12
C VAL A 338 14.93 -13.95 18.08
N LEU A 339 14.15 -15.03 18.11
CA LEU A 339 12.98 -15.14 19.00
C LEU A 339 13.38 -15.13 20.48
N ARG A 340 14.45 -15.85 20.85
CA ARG A 340 14.98 -15.83 22.23
C ARG A 340 15.47 -14.43 22.63
N ASN A 341 16.20 -13.76 21.73
CA ASN A 341 16.65 -12.38 21.96
C ASN A 341 15.47 -11.42 22.11
N TRP A 342 14.43 -11.57 21.28
CA TRP A 342 13.20 -10.78 21.39
C TRP A 342 12.53 -11.01 22.74
N LEU A 343 12.30 -12.26 23.17
CA LEU A 343 11.73 -12.59 24.47
C LEU A 343 12.50 -11.96 25.64
N LEU A 344 13.83 -11.97 25.58
CA LEU A 344 14.69 -11.43 26.63
C LEU A 344 14.54 -9.91 26.78
N HIS A 345 14.29 -9.19 25.68
CA HIS A 345 14.27 -7.73 25.64
C HIS A 345 12.85 -7.14 25.57
N GLU A 346 11.83 -7.98 25.34
CA GLU A 346 10.44 -7.56 25.29
C GLU A 346 9.88 -7.30 26.69
N LYS A 347 9.20 -6.17 26.85
CA LYS A 347 8.57 -5.77 28.11
C LYS A 347 7.05 -5.91 28.06
N ASN A 348 6.47 -5.99 26.87
CA ASN A 348 5.04 -6.14 26.69
C ASN A 348 4.64 -7.62 26.82
N THR A 349 3.82 -7.95 27.83
CA THR A 349 3.41 -9.31 28.15
C THR A 349 2.61 -9.99 27.04
N ASP A 350 1.80 -9.24 26.29
CA ASP A 350 0.98 -9.77 25.20
C ASP A 350 1.89 -10.24 24.05
N ILE A 351 2.88 -9.42 23.69
CA ILE A 351 3.91 -9.80 22.71
C ILE A 351 4.73 -10.98 23.22
N THR A 352 5.16 -10.99 24.49
CA THR A 352 5.93 -12.10 25.05
C THR A 352 5.19 -13.43 24.94
N SER A 353 3.87 -13.45 25.19
CA SER A 353 3.03 -14.63 25.01
C SER A 353 3.01 -15.09 23.55
N ASP A 354 2.81 -14.16 22.62
CA ASP A 354 2.80 -14.44 21.18
C ASP A 354 4.14 -14.95 20.65
N VAL A 355 5.26 -14.41 21.12
CA VAL A 355 6.61 -14.87 20.75
C VAL A 355 6.88 -16.24 21.36
N THR A 356 6.42 -16.53 22.58
CA THR A 356 6.57 -17.85 23.20
C THR A 356 5.87 -18.92 22.35
N HIS A 357 4.65 -18.64 21.91
CA HIS A 357 3.93 -19.52 20.98
C HIS A 357 4.69 -19.74 19.65
N LEU A 358 5.37 -18.72 19.12
CA LEU A 358 6.23 -18.90 17.93
C LEU A 358 7.44 -19.80 18.20
N VAL A 359 8.03 -19.73 19.40
CA VAL A 359 9.10 -20.64 19.82
C VAL A 359 8.58 -22.07 19.93
N ASP A 360 7.36 -22.26 20.46
CA ASP A 360 6.74 -23.59 20.56
C ASP A 360 6.41 -24.17 19.17
N MET A 361 5.85 -23.35 18.26
CA MET A 361 5.64 -23.75 16.85
C MET A 361 6.96 -24.18 16.16
N TYR A 362 8.08 -23.59 16.57
CA TYR A 362 9.40 -23.96 16.08
C TYR A 362 9.87 -25.33 16.63
N THR A 363 9.60 -25.63 17.91
CA THR A 363 10.05 -26.84 18.62
C THR A 363 9.15 -28.06 18.38
N GLU A 364 7.82 -27.89 18.37
CA GLU A 364 6.83 -28.98 18.23
C GLU A 364 6.89 -29.64 16.84
N ILE A 365 7.28 -28.89 15.81
CA ILE A 365 7.31 -29.36 14.41
C ILE A 365 8.74 -29.79 14.02
N THR A 366 9.37 -30.52 14.94
CA THR A 366 10.52 -31.36 14.66
C THR A 366 9.95 -32.74 14.30
N PRO A 367 10.26 -33.34 13.14
CA PRO A 367 9.74 -34.66 12.81
C PRO A 367 10.20 -35.66 13.88
N GLY A 368 9.29 -36.06 14.77
CA GLY A 368 9.60 -36.97 15.87
C GLY A 368 8.74 -36.83 17.15
N CYS A 369 8.06 -35.70 17.39
CA CYS A 369 7.22 -35.55 18.59
C CYS A 369 5.74 -35.64 18.26
N VAL A 370 5.20 -36.86 18.32
CA VAL A 370 3.76 -37.11 18.48
C VAL A 370 3.44 -36.85 19.95
N TYR A 371 2.68 -35.80 20.27
CA TYR A 371 1.98 -35.73 21.55
C TYR A 371 0.78 -36.68 21.47
N ILE A 372 0.89 -37.83 22.15
CA ILE A 372 -0.25 -38.70 22.49
C ILE A 372 -0.78 -38.17 23.83
N GLY A 373 -2.05 -37.77 23.85
CA GLY A 373 -2.83 -37.54 25.07
C GLY A 373 -3.48 -36.18 25.15
#